data_AF-A0A7Y4P804-F1
#
_entry.id   AF-A0A7Y4P804-F1
#
_cell.length_a   1.000
_cell.length_b   1.000
_cell.length_c   1.000
_cell.angle_alpha   90.00
_cell.angle_beta   90.00
_cell.angle_gamma   90.00
#
_symmetry.space_group_name_H-M   'P 1'
#
loop_
_entity.id
_entity.type
_entity.pdbx_description
1 polymer ?
#
loop_
_entity_poly.entity_id
_entity_poly.type
_entity_poly.pdbx_seq_one_letter_code
_entity_poly.pdbx_strand_id
1 'polypeptide(L)'
;MKNWNTLEADIDLIMNKHYTPGRNGRKIDKVIIHHNAGNLTIRGCWDVWQTRQASAHYQVQSDGTIGQLVWDSDTAWHAGNWDANTTSIGIEHADATTTPWSVSQACLDNGAHLVAAICKYYKLGRPAWGKNVFGHSHFSATACPASLAGTQHQAYMARAGYWYDQMSGTTPTPKPQPTPAPAPNIDALADAVIRGDYGNGEERKRRLGANYAAVQKRVNEKLAGKTTTKPSVNIDALADAVIRGEYGNGDERRRRLGANYAAVQKRVNQKLGY
;
A
#
# COMPACT_ATOMS: atom_id res chain seq x y z
N MET A 1 -21.93 9.10 -3.44
CA MET A 1 -23.24 9.22 -2.75
C MET A 1 -23.67 10.67 -2.74
N LYS A 2 -24.96 10.95 -2.94
CA LYS A 2 -25.55 12.27 -2.72
C LYS A 2 -25.61 12.62 -1.24
N ASN A 3 -25.95 11.64 -0.40
CA ASN A 3 -26.05 11.82 1.04
C ASN A 3 -25.65 10.57 1.81
N TRP A 4 -24.56 10.66 2.58
CA TRP A 4 -24.05 9.57 3.40
C TRP A 4 -24.87 9.32 4.67
N ASN A 5 -25.62 10.31 5.16
CA ASN A 5 -26.43 10.16 6.38
C ASN A 5 -27.80 9.52 6.13
N THR A 6 -28.31 9.58 4.91
CA THR A 6 -29.59 8.98 4.50
C THR A 6 -29.42 7.84 3.50
N LEU A 7 -28.17 7.49 3.18
CA LEU A 7 -27.80 6.45 2.21
C LEU A 7 -28.34 6.69 0.78
N GLU A 8 -28.40 7.95 0.36
CA GLU A 8 -28.80 8.32 -1.01
C GLU A 8 -27.63 8.13 -1.98
N ALA A 9 -27.77 7.17 -2.89
CA ALA A 9 -26.78 6.87 -3.92
C ALA A 9 -26.65 8.00 -4.96
N ASP A 10 -25.55 7.99 -5.71
CA ASP A 10 -25.38 8.92 -6.83
C ASP A 10 -26.44 8.62 -7.90
N ILE A 11 -26.70 7.33 -8.11
CA ILE A 11 -27.62 6.82 -9.13
C ILE A 11 -28.50 5.73 -8.50
N ASP A 12 -29.82 5.88 -8.61
CA ASP A 12 -30.74 4.79 -8.31
C ASP A 12 -31.13 4.12 -9.62
N LEU A 13 -30.68 2.89 -9.80
CA LEU A 13 -31.02 2.05 -10.95
C LEU A 13 -31.62 0.74 -10.43
N ILE A 14 -32.79 0.86 -9.81
CA ILE A 14 -33.39 -0.21 -9.04
C ILE A 14 -33.82 -1.37 -9.95
N MET A 15 -33.51 -2.59 -9.51
CA MET A 15 -33.89 -3.82 -10.17
C MET A 15 -35.40 -4.10 -10.02
N ASN A 16 -35.99 -4.71 -11.04
CA ASN A 16 -37.38 -5.15 -11.03
C ASN A 16 -37.53 -6.67 -10.87
N LYS A 17 -36.42 -7.40 -10.71
CA LYS A 17 -36.38 -8.86 -10.55
C LYS A 17 -35.09 -9.28 -9.84
N HIS A 18 -35.04 -10.56 -9.46
CA HIS A 18 -33.91 -11.19 -8.77
C HIS A 18 -33.57 -10.55 -7.41
N TYR A 19 -34.62 -10.18 -6.69
CA TYR A 19 -34.62 -9.83 -5.28
C TYR A 19 -35.93 -10.35 -4.67
N THR A 20 -36.01 -10.36 -3.34
CA THR A 20 -37.25 -10.67 -2.62
C THR A 20 -37.73 -9.42 -1.89
N PRO A 21 -39.00 -8.97 -2.09
CA PRO A 21 -39.54 -7.86 -1.34
C PRO A 21 -39.50 -8.09 0.17
N GLY A 22 -39.08 -7.07 0.93
CA GLY A 22 -38.92 -7.15 2.36
C GLY A 22 -37.70 -7.99 2.80
N ARG A 23 -37.57 -8.15 4.12
CA ARG A 23 -36.48 -8.89 4.77
C ARG A 23 -36.95 -10.07 5.62
N ASN A 24 -38.15 -10.57 5.35
CA ASN A 24 -38.79 -11.66 6.10
C ASN A 24 -38.85 -11.39 7.62
N GLY A 25 -39.19 -10.15 8.01
CA GLY A 25 -39.23 -9.71 9.41
C GLY A 25 -37.87 -9.53 10.10
N ARG A 26 -36.76 -9.74 9.39
CA ARG A 26 -35.41 -9.62 9.93
C ARG A 26 -34.86 -8.22 9.77
N LYS A 27 -33.86 -7.90 10.59
CA LYS A 27 -33.17 -6.61 10.58
C LYS A 27 -31.81 -6.76 9.91
N ILE A 28 -31.35 -5.67 9.31
CA ILE A 28 -29.98 -5.57 8.82
C ILE A 28 -29.04 -5.58 10.03
N ASP A 29 -28.07 -6.49 10.04
CA ASP A 29 -27.07 -6.62 11.09
C ASP A 29 -25.62 -6.55 10.58
N LYS A 30 -25.41 -6.63 9.25
CA LYS A 30 -24.07 -6.65 8.66
C LYS A 30 -24.01 -6.15 7.22
N VAL A 31 -22.79 -5.86 6.78
CA VAL A 31 -22.44 -5.59 5.39
C VAL A 31 -21.65 -6.78 4.82
N ILE A 32 -21.93 -7.18 3.59
CA ILE A 32 -21.18 -8.20 2.86
C ILE A 32 -20.50 -7.54 1.65
N ILE A 33 -19.18 -7.67 1.61
CA ILE A 33 -18.31 -7.11 0.56
C ILE A 33 -18.15 -8.11 -0.56
N HIS A 34 -18.30 -7.61 -1.79
CA HIS A 34 -18.09 -8.33 -3.03
C HIS A 34 -17.16 -7.57 -3.97
N HIS A 35 -16.64 -8.29 -4.96
CA HIS A 35 -16.03 -7.70 -6.14
C HIS A 35 -16.72 -8.24 -7.39
N ASN A 36 -16.70 -7.46 -8.46
CA ASN A 36 -17.39 -7.78 -9.70
C ASN A 36 -16.78 -8.95 -10.49
N ALA A 37 -15.52 -9.32 -10.19
CA ALA A 37 -14.66 -10.09 -11.08
C ALA A 37 -14.52 -9.43 -12.47
N GLY A 38 -14.42 -8.09 -12.46
CA GLY A 38 -14.36 -7.25 -13.65
C GLY A 38 -14.58 -5.76 -13.35
N ASN A 39 -14.38 -4.92 -14.35
CA ASN A 39 -14.64 -3.48 -14.23
C ASN A 39 -16.03 -3.13 -14.77
N LEU A 40 -17.07 -3.42 -13.99
CA LEU A 40 -18.45 -3.12 -14.39
C LEU A 40 -18.93 -1.77 -13.87
N THR A 41 -19.69 -1.08 -14.72
CA THR A 41 -20.46 0.11 -14.34
C THR A 41 -21.70 -0.30 -13.55
N ILE A 42 -22.40 0.68 -12.94
CA ILE A 42 -23.71 0.44 -12.29
C ILE A 42 -24.69 -0.19 -13.29
N ARG A 43 -24.74 0.34 -14.51
CA ARG A 43 -25.55 -0.22 -15.59
C ARG A 43 -25.09 -1.62 -15.99
N GLY A 44 -23.77 -1.86 -16.04
CA GLY A 44 -23.21 -3.17 -16.34
C GLY A 44 -23.61 -4.25 -15.32
N CYS A 45 -23.52 -3.97 -14.01
CA CYS A 45 -24.01 -4.89 -12.98
C CYS A 45 -25.52 -5.14 -13.12
N TRP A 46 -26.31 -4.07 -13.34
CA TRP A 46 -27.74 -4.18 -13.56
C TRP A 46 -28.08 -5.08 -14.76
N ASP A 47 -27.37 -4.92 -15.90
CA ASP A 47 -27.58 -5.69 -17.12
C ASP A 47 -27.24 -7.18 -16.91
N VAL A 48 -26.13 -7.51 -16.22
CA VAL A 48 -25.74 -8.89 -15.89
C VAL A 48 -26.84 -9.60 -15.09
N TRP A 49 -27.42 -8.90 -14.12
CA TRP A 49 -28.46 -9.46 -13.26
C TRP A 49 -29.85 -9.48 -13.89
N GLN A 50 -30.01 -9.09 -15.16
CA GLN A 50 -31.29 -9.28 -15.86
C GLN A 50 -31.57 -10.74 -16.21
N THR A 51 -30.52 -11.55 -16.37
CA THR A 51 -30.61 -12.97 -16.75
C THR A 51 -29.97 -13.90 -15.72
N ARG A 52 -29.08 -13.40 -14.87
CA ARG A 52 -28.52 -14.13 -13.72
C ARG A 52 -29.38 -13.93 -12.48
N GLN A 53 -29.78 -15.02 -11.83
CA GLN A 53 -30.53 -15.01 -10.55
C GLN A 53 -29.64 -14.61 -9.36
N ALA A 54 -29.14 -13.37 -9.38
CA ALA A 54 -28.35 -12.76 -8.33
C ALA A 54 -28.59 -11.23 -8.35
N SER A 55 -28.28 -10.56 -7.25
CA SER A 55 -28.30 -9.09 -7.16
C SER A 55 -27.55 -8.64 -5.92
N ALA A 56 -27.16 -7.36 -5.85
CA ALA A 56 -26.67 -6.71 -4.64
C ALA A 56 -27.38 -5.37 -4.43
N HIS A 57 -27.24 -4.78 -3.23
CA HIS A 57 -27.93 -3.54 -2.90
C HIS A 57 -27.21 -2.35 -3.53
N TYR A 58 -25.87 -2.34 -3.50
CA TYR A 58 -25.05 -1.26 -4.02
C TYR A 58 -23.95 -1.76 -4.96
N GLN A 59 -23.57 -0.90 -5.91
CA GLN A 59 -22.42 -1.07 -6.80
C GLN A 59 -21.50 0.15 -6.70
N VAL A 60 -20.20 -0.08 -6.53
CA VAL A 60 -19.15 0.94 -6.52
C VAL A 60 -18.30 0.82 -7.77
N GLN A 61 -18.36 1.81 -8.66
CA GLN A 61 -17.56 1.84 -9.89
C GLN A 61 -16.09 2.14 -9.62
N SER A 62 -15.24 1.92 -10.64
CA SER A 62 -13.80 2.18 -10.54
C SER A 62 -13.46 3.66 -10.36
N ASP A 63 -14.37 4.58 -10.68
CA ASP A 63 -14.23 6.02 -10.43
C ASP A 63 -14.77 6.44 -9.04
N GLY A 64 -15.32 5.50 -8.27
CA GLY A 64 -15.93 5.74 -6.97
C GLY A 64 -17.43 6.09 -7.02
N THR A 65 -18.05 6.22 -8.19
CA THR A 65 -19.50 6.46 -8.30
C THR A 65 -20.27 5.29 -7.70
N ILE A 66 -21.26 5.58 -6.84
CA ILE A 66 -22.08 4.58 -6.16
C ILE A 66 -23.49 4.57 -6.70
N GLY A 67 -23.97 3.39 -7.09
CA GLY A 67 -25.36 3.18 -7.48
C GLY A 67 -26.09 2.24 -6.53
N GLN A 68 -27.37 2.49 -6.30
CA GLN A 68 -28.28 1.55 -5.65
C GLN A 68 -29.01 0.72 -6.70
N LEU A 69 -29.00 -0.61 -6.52
CA LEU A 69 -29.56 -1.60 -7.43
C LEU A 69 -30.71 -2.38 -6.79
N VAL A 70 -30.70 -2.57 -5.48
CA VAL A 70 -31.84 -3.11 -4.71
C VAL A 70 -32.04 -2.22 -3.49
N TRP A 71 -33.30 -1.91 -3.19
CA TRP A 71 -33.64 -1.13 -2.00
C TRP A 71 -33.20 -1.85 -0.73
N ASP A 72 -32.71 -1.10 0.25
CA ASP A 72 -32.34 -1.65 1.55
C ASP A 72 -33.51 -2.29 2.31
N SER A 73 -34.76 -1.93 1.97
CA SER A 73 -35.95 -2.58 2.53
C SER A 73 -36.13 -4.01 2.02
N ASP A 74 -35.51 -4.35 0.89
CA ASP A 74 -35.68 -5.61 0.18
C ASP A 74 -34.43 -6.50 0.29
N THR A 75 -34.61 -7.79 0.06
CA THR A 75 -33.54 -8.78 0.14
C THR A 75 -32.91 -9.00 -1.24
N ALA A 76 -31.71 -8.45 -1.46
CA ALA A 76 -30.89 -8.80 -2.62
C ALA A 76 -30.32 -10.23 -2.50
N TRP A 77 -30.10 -10.89 -3.65
CA TRP A 77 -29.64 -12.27 -3.73
C TRP A 77 -28.13 -12.34 -4.01
N HIS A 78 -27.30 -11.94 -3.04
CA HIS A 78 -25.85 -11.78 -3.27
C HIS A 78 -24.98 -12.87 -2.61
N ALA A 79 -25.35 -13.36 -1.44
CA ALA A 79 -24.42 -14.13 -0.60
C ALA A 79 -24.43 -15.65 -0.87
N GLY A 80 -25.35 -16.15 -1.70
CA GLY A 80 -25.59 -17.60 -1.84
C GLY A 80 -26.11 -18.27 -0.56
N ASN A 81 -26.50 -17.48 0.44
CA ASN A 81 -26.97 -17.92 1.75
C ASN A 81 -28.17 -17.05 2.15
N TRP A 82 -29.33 -17.68 2.37
CA TRP A 82 -30.58 -16.96 2.60
C TRP A 82 -30.61 -16.18 3.92
N ASP A 83 -30.11 -16.78 4.99
CA ASP A 83 -29.99 -16.10 6.29
C ASP A 83 -29.07 -14.88 6.16
N ALA A 84 -27.97 -15.02 5.40
CA ALA A 84 -27.08 -13.91 5.15
C ALA A 84 -27.78 -12.80 4.37
N ASN A 85 -28.40 -13.11 3.23
CA ASN A 85 -29.10 -12.15 2.37
C ASN A 85 -30.15 -11.34 3.15
N THR A 86 -30.98 -12.03 3.93
CA THR A 86 -32.09 -11.38 4.65
C THR A 86 -31.62 -10.42 5.76
N THR A 87 -30.40 -10.58 6.28
CA THR A 87 -29.85 -9.69 7.33
C THR A 87 -28.72 -8.77 6.86
N SER A 88 -28.36 -8.74 5.57
CA SER A 88 -27.24 -7.91 5.12
C SER A 88 -27.50 -6.99 3.96
N ILE A 89 -26.76 -5.89 3.95
CA ILE A 89 -26.52 -5.10 2.74
C ILE A 89 -25.31 -5.68 2.00
N GLY A 90 -25.47 -5.91 0.70
CA GLY A 90 -24.43 -6.41 -0.21
C GLY A 90 -23.88 -5.27 -1.07
N ILE A 91 -22.56 -5.13 -1.12
CA ILE A 91 -21.87 -4.08 -1.89
C ILE A 91 -20.89 -4.73 -2.88
N GLU A 92 -21.13 -4.51 -4.16
CA GLU A 92 -20.22 -4.89 -5.23
C GLU A 92 -19.20 -3.78 -5.52
N HIS A 93 -17.97 -4.18 -5.84
CA HIS A 93 -16.86 -3.27 -6.14
C HIS A 93 -16.25 -3.62 -7.50
N ALA A 94 -16.11 -2.62 -8.37
CA ALA A 94 -15.46 -2.78 -9.66
C ALA A 94 -13.95 -2.98 -9.50
N ASP A 95 -13.44 -4.07 -10.10
CA ASP A 95 -12.02 -4.30 -10.23
C ASP A 95 -11.41 -3.33 -11.25
N ALA A 96 -10.20 -2.85 -10.99
CA ALA A 96 -9.37 -2.10 -11.92
C ALA A 96 -8.34 -3.00 -12.64
N THR A 97 -7.96 -4.13 -12.03
CA THR A 97 -7.00 -5.10 -12.58
C THR A 97 -7.46 -6.53 -12.30
N THR A 98 -7.00 -7.51 -13.10
CA THR A 98 -7.40 -8.92 -12.96
C THR A 98 -6.27 -9.87 -12.58
N THR A 99 -5.01 -9.53 -12.84
CA THR A 99 -3.83 -10.35 -12.47
C THR A 99 -2.72 -9.46 -11.90
N PRO A 100 -2.66 -9.24 -10.58
CA PRO A 100 -3.65 -9.68 -9.58
C PRO A 100 -4.96 -8.88 -9.65
N TRP A 101 -6.02 -9.40 -9.04
CA TRP A 101 -7.24 -8.63 -8.79
C TRP A 101 -6.92 -7.43 -7.90
N SER A 102 -7.45 -6.27 -8.25
CA SER A 102 -7.43 -5.08 -7.39
C SER A 102 -8.53 -4.11 -7.78
N VAL A 103 -9.02 -3.33 -6.82
CA VAL A 103 -9.92 -2.20 -7.05
C VAL A 103 -9.12 -0.89 -7.08
N SER A 104 -9.64 0.13 -7.75
CA SER A 104 -9.01 1.46 -7.77
C SER A 104 -9.03 2.12 -6.39
N GLN A 105 -8.24 3.17 -6.21
CA GLN A 105 -8.26 3.97 -4.97
C GLN A 105 -9.62 4.64 -4.72
N ALA A 106 -10.29 5.12 -5.77
CA ALA A 106 -11.58 5.78 -5.65
C ALA A 106 -12.69 4.77 -5.27
N CYS A 107 -12.67 3.58 -5.89
CA CYS A 107 -13.57 2.49 -5.53
C CYS A 107 -13.34 2.03 -4.08
N LEU A 108 -12.08 1.85 -3.68
CA LEU A 108 -11.71 1.50 -2.30
C LEU A 108 -12.23 2.53 -1.31
N ASP A 109 -11.99 3.82 -1.56
CA ASP A 109 -12.36 4.89 -0.64
C ASP A 109 -13.87 5.02 -0.48
N ASN A 110 -14.59 5.13 -1.59
CA ASN A 110 -16.04 5.32 -1.56
C ASN A 110 -16.78 4.06 -1.10
N GLY A 111 -16.28 2.87 -1.46
CA GLY A 111 -16.80 1.61 -0.93
C GLY A 111 -16.64 1.51 0.59
N ALA A 112 -15.46 1.87 1.11
CA ALA A 112 -15.21 1.91 2.54
C ALA A 112 -16.07 2.97 3.27
N HIS A 113 -16.28 4.14 2.66
CA HIS A 113 -17.19 5.16 3.18
C HIS A 113 -18.65 4.65 3.20
N LEU A 114 -19.08 3.94 2.17
CA LEU A 114 -20.42 3.35 2.13
C LEU A 114 -20.62 2.31 3.24
N VAL A 115 -19.62 1.45 3.50
CA VAL A 115 -19.64 0.53 4.64
C VAL A 115 -19.82 1.29 5.96
N ALA A 116 -19.04 2.36 6.16
CA ALA A 116 -19.15 3.21 7.34
C ALA A 116 -20.55 3.83 7.49
N ALA A 117 -21.09 4.35 6.39
CA ALA A 117 -22.41 4.98 6.33
C ALA A 117 -23.51 3.99 6.69
N ILE A 118 -23.50 2.79 6.12
CA ILE A 118 -24.47 1.72 6.42
C ILE A 118 -24.35 1.30 7.90
N CYS A 119 -23.13 1.10 8.39
CA CYS A 119 -22.88 0.76 9.78
C CYS A 119 -23.43 1.83 10.75
N LYS A 120 -23.29 3.12 10.41
CA LYS A 120 -23.83 4.23 11.22
C LYS A 120 -25.36 4.28 11.12
N TYR A 121 -25.91 4.26 9.91
CA TYR A 121 -27.34 4.40 9.65
C TYR A 121 -28.16 3.31 10.35
N TYR A 122 -27.74 2.05 10.20
CA TYR A 122 -28.42 0.90 10.83
C TYR A 122 -27.94 0.62 12.26
N LYS A 123 -27.08 1.47 12.83
CA LYS A 123 -26.57 1.33 14.21
C LYS A 123 -25.86 0.00 14.47
N LEU A 124 -25.10 -0.48 13.48
CA LEU A 124 -24.33 -1.74 13.54
C LEU A 124 -23.03 -1.62 14.37
N GLY A 125 -22.70 -0.40 14.79
CA GLY A 125 -21.42 -0.06 15.41
C GLY A 125 -20.30 0.14 14.40
N ARG A 126 -19.10 0.47 14.88
CA ARG A 126 -17.93 0.74 14.04
C ARG A 126 -17.60 -0.47 13.14
N PRO A 127 -17.25 -0.28 11.86
CA PRO A 127 -16.89 -1.38 10.95
C PRO A 127 -15.77 -2.27 11.53
N ALA A 128 -16.05 -3.56 11.59
CA ALA A 128 -15.16 -4.60 12.10
C ALA A 128 -15.38 -5.90 11.31
N TRP A 129 -14.31 -6.33 10.63
CA TRP A 129 -14.33 -7.56 9.84
C TRP A 129 -14.59 -8.78 10.73
N GLY A 130 -15.45 -9.69 10.28
CA GLY A 130 -15.86 -10.87 11.05
C GLY A 130 -16.88 -10.60 12.15
N LYS A 131 -17.35 -9.36 12.31
CA LYS A 131 -18.37 -8.97 13.29
C LYS A 131 -19.61 -8.36 12.64
N ASN A 132 -19.44 -7.22 11.97
CA ASN A 132 -20.52 -6.50 11.27
C ASN A 132 -20.16 -6.18 9.80
N VAL A 133 -18.96 -6.57 9.36
CA VAL A 133 -18.53 -6.55 7.97
C VAL A 133 -17.94 -7.91 7.65
N PHE A 134 -18.33 -8.50 6.52
CA PHE A 134 -17.87 -9.82 6.09
C PHE A 134 -17.58 -9.82 4.59
N GLY A 135 -16.71 -10.72 4.13
CA GLY A 135 -16.57 -11.02 2.71
C GLY A 135 -17.56 -12.08 2.27
N HIS A 136 -17.88 -12.13 0.97
CA HIS A 136 -18.72 -13.19 0.40
C HIS A 136 -18.20 -14.60 0.71
N SER A 137 -16.87 -14.80 0.68
CA SER A 137 -16.21 -16.06 1.01
C SER A 137 -16.49 -16.60 2.41
N HIS A 138 -17.03 -15.79 3.32
CA HIS A 138 -17.48 -16.25 4.63
C HIS A 138 -18.77 -17.10 4.53
N PHE A 139 -19.60 -16.88 3.50
CA PHE A 139 -20.92 -17.49 3.37
C PHE A 139 -21.04 -18.48 2.21
N SER A 140 -20.11 -18.43 1.26
CA SER A 140 -20.08 -19.28 0.06
C SER A 140 -18.64 -19.68 -0.27
N ALA A 141 -18.45 -20.84 -0.89
CA ALA A 141 -17.16 -21.25 -1.43
C ALA A 141 -16.84 -20.44 -2.70
N THR A 142 -16.16 -19.31 -2.53
CA THR A 142 -15.82 -18.37 -3.61
C THR A 142 -14.52 -17.63 -3.29
N ALA A 143 -13.83 -17.15 -4.33
CA ALA A 143 -12.68 -16.25 -4.20
C ALA A 143 -13.10 -14.80 -3.87
N CYS A 144 -14.37 -14.45 -4.06
CA CYS A 144 -14.93 -13.14 -3.74
C CYS A 144 -14.81 -12.83 -2.23
N PRO A 145 -14.34 -11.63 -1.81
CA PRO A 145 -14.14 -10.41 -2.58
C PRO A 145 -12.69 -10.14 -3.03
N ALA A 146 -11.93 -11.21 -3.31
CA ALA A 146 -10.57 -11.15 -3.85
C ALA A 146 -9.64 -10.21 -3.05
N SER A 147 -9.15 -9.13 -3.67
CA SER A 147 -8.19 -8.22 -3.02
C SER A 147 -8.75 -7.56 -1.77
N LEU A 148 -10.07 -7.35 -1.66
CA LEU A 148 -10.69 -6.72 -0.49
C LEU A 148 -10.69 -7.62 0.75
N ALA A 149 -10.54 -8.93 0.59
CA ALA A 149 -10.22 -9.88 1.67
C ALA A 149 -8.73 -10.26 1.71
N GLY A 150 -7.96 -9.86 0.69
CA GLY A 150 -6.53 -10.13 0.55
C GLY A 150 -5.70 -8.85 0.64
N THR A 151 -5.02 -8.51 -0.45
CA THR A 151 -3.98 -7.47 -0.50
C THR A 151 -4.45 -6.06 -0.13
N GLN A 152 -5.72 -5.72 -0.38
CA GLN A 152 -6.32 -4.40 -0.07
C GLN A 152 -7.14 -4.40 1.23
N HIS A 153 -7.27 -5.54 1.92
CA HIS A 153 -8.10 -5.69 3.11
C HIS A 153 -7.80 -4.65 4.20
N GLN A 154 -6.52 -4.52 4.58
CA GLN A 154 -6.12 -3.61 5.65
C GLN A 154 -6.46 -2.16 5.31
N ALA A 155 -6.17 -1.73 4.08
CA ALA A 155 -6.46 -0.37 3.62
C ALA A 155 -7.97 -0.10 3.60
N TYR A 156 -8.75 -1.03 3.07
CA TYR A 156 -10.21 -0.92 3.00
C TYR A 156 -10.83 -0.80 4.40
N MET A 157 -10.49 -1.70 5.34
CA MET A 157 -11.04 -1.69 6.69
C MET A 157 -10.57 -0.49 7.52
N ALA A 158 -9.31 -0.07 7.36
CA ALA A 158 -8.82 1.16 8.00
C ALA A 158 -9.60 2.38 7.51
N ARG A 159 -9.88 2.45 6.21
CA ARG A 159 -10.62 3.55 5.60
C ARG A 159 -12.09 3.56 6.02
N ALA A 160 -12.72 2.40 6.14
CA ALA A 160 -14.09 2.28 6.64
C ALA A 160 -14.19 2.74 8.10
N GLY A 161 -13.21 2.33 8.92
CA GLY A 161 -13.09 2.83 10.28
C GLY A 161 -12.94 4.35 10.35
N TYR A 162 -12.04 4.91 9.54
CA TYR A 162 -11.83 6.36 9.45
C TYR A 162 -13.14 7.10 9.14
N TRP A 163 -13.86 6.69 8.10
CA TRP A 163 -15.11 7.36 7.73
C TRP A 163 -16.18 7.24 8.80
N TYR A 164 -16.29 6.08 9.46
CA TYR A 164 -17.24 5.91 10.55
C TYR A 164 -16.98 6.88 11.68
N ASP A 165 -15.71 7.04 12.05
CA ASP A 165 -15.27 7.94 13.11
C ASP A 165 -15.56 9.41 12.74
N GLN A 166 -15.28 9.81 11.49
CA GLN A 166 -15.62 11.14 10.98
C GLN A 166 -17.14 11.41 10.99
N MET A 167 -17.94 10.44 10.54
CA MET A 167 -19.39 10.59 10.45
C MET A 167 -20.07 10.58 11.82
N SER A 168 -19.52 9.86 12.79
CA SER A 168 -20.15 9.67 14.11
C SER A 168 -19.81 10.80 15.09
N GLY A 169 -18.92 11.73 14.71
CA GLY A 169 -18.41 12.76 15.62
C GLY A 169 -17.56 12.20 16.77
N THR A 170 -17.40 10.88 16.84
CA THR A 170 -16.37 10.22 17.64
C THR A 170 -15.05 10.44 16.94
N THR A 171 -14.44 11.61 17.16
CA THR A 171 -13.02 11.76 16.90
C THR A 171 -12.35 10.67 17.70
N PRO A 172 -11.65 9.72 17.07
CA PRO A 172 -10.78 8.86 17.84
C PRO A 172 -9.82 9.85 18.51
N THR A 173 -9.68 9.82 19.84
CA THR A 173 -8.38 10.19 20.42
C THR A 173 -7.35 9.53 19.52
N PRO A 174 -6.40 10.27 18.93
CA PRO A 174 -5.52 9.73 17.92
C PRO A 174 -4.92 8.47 18.52
N LYS A 175 -5.42 7.31 18.09
CA LYS A 175 -4.74 6.05 18.36
C LYS A 175 -3.39 6.30 17.73
N PRO A 176 -2.27 6.16 18.46
CA PRO A 176 -0.96 6.48 17.94
C PRO A 176 -0.93 5.95 16.52
N GLN A 177 -0.85 6.87 15.56
CA GLN A 177 -0.62 6.55 14.16
C GLN A 177 0.38 5.40 14.22
N PRO A 178 0.11 4.21 13.63
CA PRO A 178 1.08 3.12 13.69
C PRO A 178 2.37 3.79 13.36
N THR A 179 3.28 3.83 14.35
CA THR A 179 4.46 4.69 14.26
C THR A 179 4.99 4.36 12.90
N PRO A 180 5.07 5.33 11.94
CA PRO A 180 5.49 5.00 10.59
C PRO A 180 6.73 4.16 10.81
N ALA A 181 6.69 2.88 10.40
CA ALA A 181 7.73 1.91 10.74
C ALA A 181 9.03 2.68 10.53
N PRO A 182 9.82 2.92 11.60
CA PRO A 182 10.62 4.13 11.78
C PRO A 182 11.19 4.49 10.44
N ALA A 183 10.69 5.62 9.87
CA ALA A 183 10.90 5.96 8.47
C ALA A 183 12.29 5.48 8.09
N PRO A 184 12.42 4.48 7.18
CA PRO A 184 13.61 3.65 7.08
C PRO A 184 14.79 4.58 7.13
N ASN A 185 15.60 4.50 8.19
CA ASN A 185 16.55 5.56 8.51
C ASN A 185 17.47 5.73 7.30
N ILE A 186 17.15 6.70 6.43
CA ILE A 186 17.74 6.80 5.10
C ILE A 186 19.22 7.11 5.26
N ASP A 187 19.59 7.80 6.34
CA ASP A 187 20.97 7.99 6.76
C ASP A 187 21.66 6.67 7.11
N ALA A 188 21.08 5.83 7.97
CA ALA A 188 21.66 4.54 8.36
C ALA A 188 21.71 3.53 7.20
N LEU A 189 20.70 3.53 6.33
CA LEU A 189 20.69 2.73 5.10
C LEU A 189 21.75 3.22 4.11
N ALA A 190 21.91 4.54 3.96
CA ALA A 190 22.98 5.11 3.14
C ALA A 190 24.36 4.77 3.71
N ASP A 191 24.54 4.80 5.04
CA ASP A 191 25.79 4.40 5.69
C ASP A 191 26.08 2.91 5.50
N ALA A 192 25.07 2.04 5.62
CA ALA A 192 25.22 0.61 5.36
C ALA A 192 25.51 0.30 3.87
N VAL A 193 24.96 1.08 2.94
CA VAL A 193 25.31 1.02 1.51
C VAL A 193 26.76 1.47 1.27
N ILE A 194 27.21 2.54 1.94
CA ILE A 194 28.60 3.03 1.88
C ILE A 194 29.57 2.00 2.48
N ARG A 195 29.16 1.28 3.53
CA ARG A 195 29.93 0.16 4.11
C ARG A 195 29.97 -1.10 3.24
N GLY A 196 29.07 -1.21 2.25
CA GLY A 196 29.02 -2.34 1.31
C GLY A 196 28.01 -3.44 1.64
N ASP A 197 27.20 -3.28 2.69
CA ASP A 197 26.28 -4.31 3.21
C ASP A 197 25.14 -4.66 2.24
N TYR A 198 24.91 -3.79 1.24
CA TYR A 198 23.84 -3.89 0.25
C TYR A 198 24.33 -4.28 -1.15
N GLY A 199 25.60 -4.62 -1.31
CA GLY A 199 26.16 -4.99 -2.62
C GLY A 199 26.18 -3.84 -3.63
N ASN A 200 26.21 -4.19 -4.93
CA ASN A 200 26.30 -3.24 -6.05
C ASN A 200 25.18 -3.49 -7.08
N GLY A 201 24.92 -2.48 -7.94
CA GLY A 201 23.99 -2.58 -9.07
C GLY A 201 22.58 -3.05 -8.71
N GLU A 202 22.08 -4.04 -9.44
CA GLU A 202 20.73 -4.58 -9.30
C GLU A 202 20.49 -5.26 -7.95
N GLU A 203 21.52 -5.82 -7.31
CA GLU A 203 21.36 -6.45 -5.99
C GLU A 203 21.05 -5.40 -4.92
N ARG A 204 21.70 -4.22 -5.00
CA ARG A 204 21.39 -3.08 -4.13
C ARG A 204 19.97 -2.59 -4.33
N LYS A 205 19.53 -2.49 -5.58
CA LYS A 205 18.18 -2.05 -5.96
C LYS A 205 17.10 -3.03 -5.47
N ARG A 206 17.36 -4.33 -5.61
CA ARG A 206 16.49 -5.40 -5.11
C ARG A 206 16.36 -5.38 -3.58
N ARG A 207 17.49 -5.20 -2.87
CA ARG A 207 17.51 -5.17 -1.39
C ARG A 207 16.90 -3.91 -0.78
N LEU A 208 17.08 -2.75 -1.43
CA LEU A 208 16.54 -1.48 -0.95
C LEU A 208 15.08 -1.25 -1.37
N GLY A 209 14.61 -1.94 -2.41
CA GLY A 209 13.22 -1.88 -2.87
C GLY A 209 12.75 -0.45 -3.12
N ALA A 210 11.59 -0.08 -2.55
CA ALA A 210 11.03 1.27 -2.67
C ALA A 210 11.93 2.38 -2.11
N ASN A 211 12.88 2.06 -1.22
CA ASN A 211 13.80 3.02 -0.62
C ASN A 211 15.03 3.32 -1.47
N TYR A 212 15.25 2.58 -2.58
CA TYR A 212 16.45 2.70 -3.41
C TYR A 212 16.72 4.14 -3.85
N ALA A 213 15.70 4.84 -4.37
CA ALA A 213 15.86 6.20 -4.88
C ALA A 213 16.25 7.19 -3.77
N ALA A 214 15.60 7.09 -2.61
CA ALA A 214 15.87 7.96 -1.46
C ALA A 214 17.26 7.67 -0.83
N VAL A 215 17.60 6.40 -0.65
CA VAL A 215 18.90 5.97 -0.12
C VAL A 215 20.03 6.32 -1.08
N GLN A 216 19.88 6.10 -2.38
CA GLN A 216 20.92 6.44 -3.36
C GLN A 216 21.12 7.95 -3.46
N LYS A 217 20.05 8.75 -3.42
CA LYS A 217 20.14 10.21 -3.31
C LYS A 217 20.91 10.61 -2.05
N ARG A 218 20.62 10.00 -0.90
CA ARG A 218 21.30 10.29 0.36
C ARG A 218 22.76 9.82 0.39
N VAL A 219 23.09 8.69 -0.22
CA VAL A 219 24.47 8.23 -0.44
C VAL A 219 25.23 9.28 -1.26
N ASN A 220 24.63 9.77 -2.35
CA ASN A 220 25.23 10.81 -3.19
C ASN A 220 25.42 12.11 -2.39
N GLU A 221 24.44 12.52 -1.59
CA GLU A 221 24.55 13.68 -0.69
C GLU A 221 25.61 13.49 0.41
N LYS A 222 25.74 12.30 1.02
CA LYS A 222 26.78 12.00 2.01
C LYS A 222 28.18 11.97 1.40
N LEU A 223 28.30 11.54 0.14
CA LEU A 223 29.53 11.58 -0.64
C LEU A 223 29.84 13.00 -1.15
N ALA A 224 28.83 13.84 -1.39
CA ALA A 224 28.97 15.23 -1.84
C ALA A 224 29.16 16.25 -0.70
N GLY A 225 28.53 16.01 0.46
CA GLY A 225 28.58 16.86 1.66
C GLY A 225 29.78 16.56 2.57
N LYS A 226 30.51 15.46 2.31
CA LYS A 226 31.92 15.39 2.67
C LYS A 226 32.68 16.29 1.70
N THR A 227 32.90 17.54 2.12
CA THR A 227 34.14 18.22 1.73
C THR A 227 35.27 17.21 1.85
N THR A 228 35.98 17.10 0.74
CA THR A 228 37.16 16.29 0.53
C THR A 228 38.10 16.32 1.73
N THR A 229 38.03 15.31 2.60
CA THR A 229 39.28 14.58 2.81
C THR A 229 39.41 13.66 1.63
N LYS A 230 39.95 14.25 0.54
CA LYS A 230 40.87 13.53 -0.34
C LYS A 230 41.63 12.57 0.58
N PRO A 231 41.76 11.26 0.32
CA PRO A 231 42.63 10.42 1.14
C PRO A 231 43.92 11.23 1.24
N SER A 232 44.22 11.75 2.43
CA SER A 232 45.50 12.39 2.66
C SER A 232 46.39 11.19 2.58
N VAL A 233 46.94 10.97 1.39
CA VAL A 233 47.89 9.91 1.15
C VAL A 233 48.94 10.15 2.22
N ASN A 234 49.02 9.23 3.20
CA ASN A 234 49.88 9.42 4.34
C ASN A 234 51.32 9.28 3.83
N ILE A 235 51.91 10.42 3.46
CA ILE A 235 53.22 10.50 2.82
C ILE A 235 54.29 9.90 3.73
N ASP A 236 54.13 10.01 5.06
CA ASP A 236 55.02 9.38 6.02
C ASP A 236 54.96 7.85 5.97
N ALA A 237 53.74 7.28 5.98
CA ALA A 237 53.57 5.82 5.92
C ALA A 237 54.07 5.22 4.59
N LEU A 238 53.86 5.94 3.48
CA LEU A 238 54.41 5.54 2.18
C LEU A 238 55.93 5.68 2.12
N ALA A 239 56.50 6.72 2.74
CA ALA A 239 57.95 6.87 2.80
C ALA A 239 58.60 5.74 3.62
N ASP A 240 57.98 5.36 4.74
CA ASP A 240 58.46 4.23 5.56
C ASP A 240 58.37 2.90 4.81
N ALA A 241 57.30 2.68 4.04
CA ALA A 241 57.17 1.49 3.19
C ALA A 241 58.19 1.47 2.04
N VAL A 242 58.54 2.63 1.49
CA VAL A 242 59.61 2.76 0.49
C VAL A 242 60.98 2.43 1.11
N ILE A 243 61.27 2.92 2.32
CA ILE A 243 62.52 2.61 3.05
C ILE A 243 62.60 1.10 3.36
N ARG A 244 61.47 0.46 3.67
CA ARG A 244 61.38 -1.00 3.84
C ARG A 244 61.45 -1.81 2.54
N GLY A 245 61.50 -1.15 1.37
CA GLY A 245 61.68 -1.79 0.06
C GLY A 245 60.40 -2.27 -0.63
N GLU A 246 59.22 -1.99 -0.06
CA GLU A 246 57.92 -2.52 -0.54
C GLU A 246 57.47 -1.96 -1.90
N TYR A 247 58.12 -0.89 -2.37
CA TYR A 247 57.78 -0.16 -3.59
C TYR A 247 58.83 -0.29 -4.70
N GLY A 248 59.85 -1.13 -4.54
CA GLY A 248 60.92 -1.31 -5.52
C GLY A 248 61.84 -0.09 -5.67
N ASN A 249 62.63 -0.06 -6.75
CA ASN A 249 63.60 1.00 -7.06
C ASN A 249 63.30 1.66 -8.43
N GLY A 250 63.88 2.85 -8.67
CA GLY A 250 63.81 3.56 -9.95
C GLY A 250 62.39 3.75 -10.50
N ASP A 251 62.18 3.32 -11.74
CA ASP A 251 60.93 3.51 -12.49
C ASP A 251 59.76 2.70 -11.93
N GLU A 252 60.02 1.54 -11.29
CA GLU A 252 58.95 0.76 -10.66
C GLU A 252 58.33 1.51 -9.48
N ARG A 253 59.18 2.16 -8.66
CA ARG A 253 58.72 3.02 -7.55
C ARG A 253 57.89 4.19 -8.08
N ARG A 254 58.33 4.82 -9.17
CA ARG A 254 57.61 5.92 -9.81
C ARG A 254 56.25 5.48 -10.35
N ARG A 255 56.19 4.32 -11.01
CA ARG A 255 54.94 3.74 -11.52
C ARG A 255 53.97 3.38 -10.40
N ARG A 256 54.45 2.78 -9.30
CA ARG A 256 53.62 2.35 -8.16
C ARG A 256 53.10 3.51 -7.31
N LEU A 257 53.90 4.56 -7.09
CA LEU A 257 53.49 5.73 -6.30
C LEU A 257 52.70 6.77 -7.12
N GLY A 258 52.82 6.74 -8.45
CA GLY A 258 52.08 7.60 -9.37
C GLY A 258 52.24 9.08 -9.01
N ALA A 259 51.11 9.79 -8.91
CA ALA A 259 51.08 11.21 -8.56
C ALA A 259 51.70 11.56 -7.18
N ASN A 260 51.89 10.57 -6.29
CA ASN A 260 52.46 10.78 -4.96
C ASN A 260 53.98 10.62 -4.91
N TYR A 261 54.61 10.18 -6.01
CA TYR A 261 56.05 9.87 -6.05
C TYR A 261 56.92 11.02 -5.56
N ALA A 262 56.68 12.26 -6.04
CA ALA A 262 57.51 13.41 -5.69
C ALA A 262 57.44 13.75 -4.18
N ALA A 263 56.24 13.71 -3.59
CA ALA A 263 56.03 13.99 -2.18
C ALA A 263 56.64 12.90 -1.27
N VAL A 264 56.45 11.62 -1.63
CA VAL A 264 57.01 10.48 -0.89
C VAL A 264 58.54 10.46 -0.99
N GLN A 265 59.10 10.69 -2.18
CA GLN A 265 60.56 10.70 -2.36
C GLN A 265 61.23 11.85 -1.59
N LYS A 266 60.62 13.04 -1.57
CA LYS A 266 61.09 14.15 -0.73
C LYS A 266 61.12 13.77 0.75
N ARG A 267 60.11 13.03 1.23
CA ARG A 267 60.01 12.61 2.62
C ARG A 267 60.98 11.48 2.97
N VAL A 268 61.24 10.55 2.05
CA VAL A 268 62.29 9.52 2.19
C VAL A 268 63.66 10.16 2.34
N ASN A 269 64.00 11.18 1.53
CA ASN A 269 65.29 11.88 1.64
C ASN A 269 65.44 12.56 3.01
N GLN A 270 64.39 13.24 3.50
CA GLN A 270 64.38 13.82 4.84
C GLN A 270 64.60 12.79 5.96
N LYS A 271 64.06 11.57 5.83
CA LYS A 271 64.19 10.50 6.83
C LYS A 271 65.56 9.81 6.79
N LEU A 272 66.23 9.81 5.64
CA LEU A 272 67.54 9.18 5.44
C LEU A 272 68.72 10.16 5.52
N GLY A 273 68.46 11.46 5.74
CA GLY A 273 69.49 12.48 5.96
C GLY A 273 70.22 12.94 4.70
N TYR A 274 69.57 12.88 3.54
CA TYR A 274 70.08 13.37 2.25
C TYR A 274 69.41 14.68 1.81
#